data_AF-A0AA36AVR0-F1
#
_entry.id   AF-A0AA36AVR0-F1
#
_cell.length_a   1.000
_cell.length_b   1.000
_cell.length_c   1.000
_cell.angle_alpha   90.00
_cell.angle_beta   90.00
_cell.angle_gamma   90.00
#
_symmetry.space_group_name_H-M   'P 1'
#
loop_
_entity.id
_entity.type
_entity.pdbx_description
1 polymer ?
#
loop_
_entity_poly.entity_id
_entity_poly.type
_entity_poly.pdbx_seq_one_letter_code
_entity_poly.pdbx_strand_id
1 'polypeptide(L)'
;MMSEYCYRNDAPTTVSRHSLQQMGLLIKKLSSNLESWQKTWMSWISWTNGSEKKRGWMMVDPNDLGKLSTEIAQLSKSLPKLVNNKRGAATNVINELSKEINKIKRLLQESELERNHWKSRYDSTSLDCQNEKQRNLQLSQQVRELSEQINQQSDYTSSLGSACCTLLWRVSRSEESIQAILVGNKVNEFLLLVQGTLESFLTAYKEDWPQEKTDEEHFILAMCGIITNIAASAYGRDFLVNNTYGCQIIDIFITVLAEAPNKKSTKLKKFKLFLGYNYSGLLRQT
;
A
#
# COMPACT_ATOMS: atom_id res chain seq x y z
N MET A 1 12.29 5.97 -15.79
CA MET A 1 12.12 5.09 -16.97
C MET A 1 10.63 4.89 -17.17
N MET A 2 10.03 5.70 -18.04
CA MET A 2 8.67 5.51 -18.55
C MET A 2 8.82 5.25 -20.04
N SER A 3 8.45 4.07 -20.51
CA SER A 3 8.24 3.84 -21.95
C SER A 3 6.93 3.08 -22.14
N GLU A 4 5.95 3.80 -22.66
CA GLU A 4 5.02 3.40 -23.71
C GLU A 4 4.52 1.94 -23.68
N TYR A 5 3.36 1.74 -23.06
CA TYR A 5 2.46 0.67 -23.48
C TYR A 5 1.43 1.24 -24.46
N CYS A 6 1.70 1.02 -25.75
CA CYS A 6 0.73 1.14 -26.84
C CYS A 6 -0.54 0.34 -26.52
N TYR A 7 -1.64 1.03 -26.20
CA TYR A 7 -2.97 0.42 -26.19
C TYR A 7 -3.45 0.34 -27.64
N ARG A 8 -3.39 -0.86 -28.23
CA ARG A 8 -4.12 -1.17 -29.46
C ARG A 8 -5.62 -1.06 -29.16
N ASN A 9 -6.27 -0.11 -29.82
CA ASN A 9 -7.72 -0.05 -29.93
C ASN A 9 -8.20 -1.17 -30.86
N ASP A 10 -8.38 -2.37 -30.33
CA ASP A 10 -9.13 -3.42 -31.02
C ASP A 10 -10.63 -3.23 -30.72
N ALA A 11 -11.24 -2.30 -31.47
CA ALA A 11 -12.69 -2.22 -31.56
C ALA A 11 -13.22 -3.45 -32.32
N PRO A 12 -14.22 -4.20 -31.81
CA PRO A 12 -14.87 -5.25 -32.59
C PRO A 12 -15.91 -4.61 -33.51
N THR A 13 -15.46 -3.86 -34.52
CA THR A 13 -16.31 -3.32 -35.58
C THR A 13 -15.62 -3.44 -36.92
N THR A 14 -15.41 -4.68 -37.35
CA THR A 14 -15.17 -4.92 -38.76
C THR A 14 -15.98 -6.12 -39.21
N VAL A 15 -17.20 -5.86 -39.69
CA VAL A 15 -17.57 -6.52 -40.94
C VAL A 15 -16.41 -6.22 -41.89
N SER A 16 -15.57 -7.21 -42.19
CA SER A 16 -14.31 -6.96 -42.88
C SER A 16 -14.58 -6.16 -44.15
N ARG A 17 -13.69 -5.24 -44.54
CA ARG A 17 -13.78 -4.54 -45.85
C ARG A 17 -14.05 -5.53 -46.98
N HIS A 18 -13.47 -6.72 -46.87
CA HIS A 18 -13.70 -7.84 -47.77
C HIS A 18 -15.16 -8.31 -47.77
N SER A 19 -15.80 -8.48 -46.61
CA SER A 19 -17.22 -8.85 -46.49
C SER A 19 -18.16 -7.80 -47.09
N LEU A 20 -17.90 -6.50 -46.87
CA LEU A 20 -18.67 -5.42 -47.48
C LEU A 20 -18.45 -5.32 -49.00
N GLN A 21 -17.22 -5.53 -49.48
CA GLN A 21 -16.90 -5.60 -50.91
C GLN A 21 -17.59 -6.79 -51.58
N GLN A 22 -17.59 -7.96 -50.95
CA GLN A 22 -18.28 -9.16 -51.46
C GLN A 22 -19.79 -8.92 -51.58
N MET A 23 -20.39 -8.26 -50.57
CA MET A 23 -21.81 -7.91 -50.61
C MET A 23 -22.12 -6.88 -51.71
N GLY A 24 -21.24 -5.87 -51.91
CA GLY A 24 -21.35 -4.91 -53.01
C GLY A 24 -21.22 -5.52 -54.40
N LEU A 25 -20.34 -6.51 -54.57
CA LEU A 25 -20.18 -7.27 -55.82
C LEU A 25 -21.42 -8.12 -56.13
N LEU A 26 -22.02 -8.74 -55.11
CA LEU A 26 -23.27 -9.51 -55.27
C LEU A 26 -24.43 -8.61 -55.68
N ILE A 27 -24.57 -7.42 -55.07
CA ILE A 27 -25.60 -6.44 -55.44
C ILE A 27 -25.40 -5.96 -56.88
N LYS A 28 -24.17 -5.63 -57.28
CA LYS A 28 -23.85 -5.26 -58.68
C LYS A 28 -24.19 -6.37 -59.67
N LYS A 29 -23.85 -7.61 -59.34
CA LYS A 29 -24.12 -8.78 -60.19
C LYS A 29 -25.62 -9.03 -60.34
N LEU A 30 -26.39 -8.86 -59.26
CA LEU A 30 -27.85 -8.93 -59.30
C LEU A 30 -28.46 -7.81 -60.15
N SER A 31 -27.99 -6.57 -60.00
CA SER A 31 -28.45 -5.43 -60.81
C SER A 31 -28.17 -5.65 -62.31
N SER A 32 -26.96 -6.07 -62.64
CA SER A 32 -26.54 -6.42 -64.01
C SER A 32 -27.42 -7.52 -64.62
N ASN A 33 -27.72 -8.56 -63.85
CA ASN A 33 -28.58 -9.65 -64.33
C ASN A 33 -30.03 -9.18 -64.54
N LEU A 34 -30.54 -8.33 -63.65
CA LEU A 34 -31.90 -7.78 -63.78
C LEU A 34 -32.01 -6.87 -65.02
N GLU A 35 -31.04 -6.00 -65.24
CA GLU A 35 -30.97 -5.15 -66.45
C GLU A 35 -30.83 -5.98 -67.73
N SER A 36 -30.02 -7.04 -67.70
CA SER A 36 -29.91 -7.95 -68.84
C SER A 36 -31.24 -8.65 -69.13
N TRP A 37 -31.92 -9.15 -68.10
CA TRP A 37 -33.23 -9.79 -68.27
C TRP A 37 -34.28 -8.80 -68.77
N GLN A 38 -34.26 -7.57 -68.28
CA GLN A 38 -35.14 -6.50 -68.76
C GLN A 38 -34.88 -6.19 -70.23
N LYS A 39 -33.62 -6.08 -70.66
CA LYS A 39 -33.28 -5.87 -72.08
C LYS A 39 -33.72 -7.04 -72.96
N THR A 40 -33.48 -8.27 -72.54
CA THR A 40 -33.90 -9.47 -73.29
C THR A 40 -35.42 -9.54 -73.40
N TRP A 41 -36.14 -9.23 -72.33
CA TRP A 41 -37.60 -9.21 -72.34
C TRP A 41 -38.16 -8.10 -73.23
N MET A 42 -37.61 -6.88 -73.15
CA MET A 42 -37.99 -5.76 -74.02
C MET A 42 -37.68 -6.04 -75.49
N SER A 43 -36.56 -6.72 -75.78
CA SER A 43 -36.22 -7.20 -77.13
C SER A 43 -37.25 -8.21 -77.63
N TRP A 44 -37.69 -9.14 -76.78
CA TRP A 44 -38.74 -10.11 -77.12
C TRP A 44 -40.08 -9.43 -77.43
N ILE A 45 -40.49 -8.46 -76.61
CA ILE A 45 -41.71 -7.66 -76.82
C ILE A 45 -41.63 -6.85 -78.12
N SER A 46 -40.44 -6.32 -78.46
CA SER A 46 -40.24 -5.60 -79.72
C SER A 46 -40.33 -6.51 -80.95
N TRP A 47 -39.89 -7.77 -80.83
CA TRP A 47 -40.01 -8.79 -81.87
C TRP A 47 -41.46 -9.21 -82.11
N THR A 48 -42.27 -9.28 -81.05
CA THR A 48 -43.69 -9.62 -81.15
C THR A 48 -44.55 -8.46 -81.66
N ASN A 49 -44.17 -7.20 -81.39
CA ASN A 49 -44.92 -6.02 -81.84
C ASN A 49 -44.45 -5.44 -83.19
N GLY A 50 -43.27 -5.82 -83.68
CA GLY A 50 -42.63 -5.25 -84.88
C GLY A 50 -42.66 -6.11 -86.15
N SER A 51 -43.37 -7.25 -86.17
CA SER A 51 -43.35 -8.18 -87.31
C SER A 51 -44.70 -8.28 -88.05
N GLU A 52 -45.12 -7.20 -88.72
CA GLU A 52 -45.97 -7.36 -89.89
C GLU A 52 -45.14 -7.81 -91.11
N LYS A 53 -45.41 -9.06 -91.53
CA LYS A 53 -45.14 -9.64 -92.87
C LYS A 53 -43.69 -9.97 -93.25
N LYS A 54 -43.22 -11.13 -92.78
CA LYS A 54 -42.80 -12.26 -93.64
C LYS A 54 -43.20 -13.58 -92.95
N ARG A 55 -44.44 -14.02 -93.19
CA ARG A 55 -44.93 -15.33 -92.74
C ARG A 55 -44.35 -16.43 -93.63
N GLY A 56 -43.15 -16.90 -93.29
CA GLY A 56 -42.89 -18.32 -93.41
C GLY A 56 -43.59 -18.98 -92.22
N TRP A 57 -44.74 -19.59 -92.45
CA TRP A 57 -45.41 -20.36 -91.40
C TRP A 57 -44.52 -21.57 -91.10
N MET A 58 -43.73 -21.50 -90.02
CA MET A 58 -43.25 -22.73 -89.39
C MET A 58 -44.48 -23.37 -88.74
N MET A 59 -44.92 -24.51 -89.27
CA MET A 59 -45.90 -25.35 -88.58
C MET A 59 -45.24 -25.81 -87.28
N VAL A 60 -45.63 -25.18 -86.18
CA VAL A 60 -45.31 -25.63 -84.84
C VAL A 60 -46.38 -26.65 -84.47
N ASP A 61 -45.97 -27.83 -84.01
CA ASP A 61 -46.89 -28.87 -83.60
C ASP A 61 -47.81 -28.33 -82.47
N PRO A 62 -49.14 -28.42 -82.59
CA PRO A 62 -50.07 -27.98 -81.56
C PRO A 62 -49.82 -28.63 -80.19
N ASN A 63 -49.26 -29.84 -80.15
CA ASN A 63 -48.83 -30.47 -78.91
C ASN A 63 -47.63 -29.75 -78.29
N ASP A 64 -46.71 -29.22 -79.09
CA ASP A 64 -45.55 -28.50 -78.56
C ASP A 64 -45.96 -27.12 -78.04
N LEU A 65 -46.94 -26.46 -78.66
CA LEU A 65 -47.55 -25.23 -78.13
C LEU A 65 -48.35 -25.50 -76.85
N GLY A 66 -49.09 -26.62 -76.81
CA GLY A 66 -49.81 -27.08 -75.63
C GLY A 66 -48.89 -27.40 -74.45
N LYS A 67 -47.79 -28.12 -74.71
CA LYS A 67 -46.72 -28.39 -73.73
C LYS A 67 -46.14 -27.10 -73.17
N LEU A 68 -45.79 -26.14 -74.04
CA LEU A 68 -45.22 -24.86 -73.61
C LEU A 68 -46.19 -24.05 -72.74
N SER A 69 -47.49 -24.03 -73.10
CA SER A 69 -48.53 -23.38 -72.30
C SER A 69 -48.70 -24.03 -70.93
N THR A 70 -48.68 -25.36 -70.87
CA THR A 70 -48.72 -26.09 -69.59
C THR A 70 -47.46 -25.91 -68.74
N GLU A 71 -46.28 -25.80 -69.36
CA GLU A 71 -45.02 -25.50 -68.67
C GLU A 71 -45.00 -24.07 -68.12
N ILE A 72 -45.45 -23.09 -68.89
CA ILE A 72 -45.59 -21.70 -68.44
C ILE A 72 -46.62 -21.61 -67.30
N ALA A 73 -47.75 -22.32 -67.40
CA ALA A 73 -48.75 -22.38 -66.33
C ALA A 73 -48.19 -23.05 -65.06
N GLN A 74 -47.44 -24.14 -65.19
CA GLN A 74 -46.78 -24.81 -64.06
C GLN A 74 -45.68 -23.94 -63.42
N LEU A 75 -44.86 -23.27 -64.23
CA LEU A 75 -43.84 -22.32 -63.77
C LEU A 75 -44.47 -21.13 -63.05
N SER A 76 -45.53 -20.54 -63.62
CA SER A 76 -46.26 -19.42 -63.01
C SER A 76 -46.85 -19.79 -61.64
N LYS A 77 -47.25 -21.05 -61.45
CA LYS A 77 -47.82 -21.55 -60.19
C LYS A 77 -46.76 -21.96 -59.17
N SER A 78 -45.58 -22.38 -59.61
CA SER A 78 -44.49 -22.90 -58.76
C SER A 78 -43.48 -21.84 -58.33
N LEU A 79 -43.18 -20.86 -59.19
CA LEU A 79 -42.24 -19.77 -58.91
C LEU A 79 -42.61 -18.93 -57.69
N PRO A 80 -43.87 -18.46 -57.50
CA PRO A 80 -44.24 -17.66 -56.33
C PRO A 80 -44.04 -18.43 -55.02
N LYS A 81 -44.27 -19.75 -55.03
CA LYS A 81 -44.07 -20.62 -53.86
C LYS A 81 -42.59 -20.78 -53.53
N LEU A 82 -41.76 -21.04 -54.53
CA LEU A 82 -40.30 -21.13 -54.36
C LEU A 82 -39.70 -19.80 -53.88
N VAL A 83 -40.13 -18.69 -54.46
CA VAL A 83 -39.69 -17.34 -54.07
C VAL A 83 -40.15 -17.01 -52.66
N ASN A 84 -41.41 -17.25 -52.30
CA ASN A 84 -41.90 -16.99 -50.95
C ASN A 84 -41.24 -17.90 -49.90
N ASN A 85 -40.96 -19.16 -50.21
CA ASN A 85 -40.24 -20.06 -49.30
C ASN A 85 -38.80 -19.59 -49.06
N LYS A 86 -38.06 -19.24 -50.14
CA LYS A 86 -36.70 -18.72 -50.01
C LYS A 86 -36.67 -17.36 -49.29
N ARG A 87 -37.64 -16.50 -49.56
CA ARG A 87 -37.82 -15.21 -48.87
C ARG A 87 -38.13 -15.44 -47.38
N GLY A 88 -39.03 -16.35 -47.03
CA GLY A 88 -39.34 -16.68 -45.65
C GLY A 88 -38.13 -17.22 -44.88
N ALA A 89 -37.37 -18.13 -45.51
CA ALA A 89 -36.12 -18.64 -44.94
C ALA A 89 -35.09 -17.53 -44.71
N ALA A 90 -34.92 -16.61 -45.67
CA ALA A 90 -34.03 -15.47 -45.52
C ALA A 90 -34.48 -14.53 -44.39
N THR A 91 -35.78 -14.23 -44.29
CA THR A 91 -36.34 -13.40 -43.21
C THR A 91 -36.10 -14.02 -41.84
N ASN A 92 -36.27 -15.34 -41.70
CA ASN A 92 -36.01 -16.04 -40.42
C ASN A 92 -34.53 -15.95 -40.02
N VAL A 93 -33.62 -16.14 -40.98
CA VAL A 93 -32.17 -15.98 -40.74
C VAL A 93 -31.83 -14.54 -40.34
N ILE A 94 -32.41 -13.54 -41.01
CA ILE A 94 -32.19 -12.12 -40.66
C ILE A 94 -32.69 -11.81 -39.25
N ASN A 95 -33.88 -12.32 -38.88
CA ASN A 95 -34.44 -12.10 -37.56
C ASN A 95 -33.56 -12.74 -36.46
N GLU A 96 -33.05 -13.94 -36.71
CA GLU A 96 -32.20 -14.64 -35.74
C GLU A 96 -30.84 -13.95 -35.59
N LEU A 97 -30.22 -13.55 -36.70
CA LEU A 97 -29.00 -12.73 -36.68
C LEU A 97 -29.23 -11.40 -35.95
N SER A 98 -30.39 -10.76 -36.14
CA SER A 98 -30.72 -9.50 -35.46
C SER A 98 -30.84 -9.68 -33.93
N LYS A 99 -31.40 -10.80 -33.46
CA LYS A 99 -31.43 -11.13 -32.03
C LYS A 99 -30.03 -11.33 -31.46
N GLU A 100 -29.18 -12.08 -32.17
CA GLU A 100 -27.80 -12.31 -31.74
C GLU A 100 -26.98 -11.02 -31.71
N ILE A 101 -27.13 -10.15 -32.72
CA ILE A 101 -26.50 -8.83 -32.72
C ILE A 101 -26.93 -8.00 -31.50
N ASN A 102 -28.23 -7.98 -31.18
CA ASN A 102 -28.73 -7.25 -30.02
C ASN A 102 -28.26 -7.85 -28.68
N LYS A 103 -28.10 -9.17 -28.61
CA LYS A 103 -27.53 -9.86 -27.45
C LYS A 103 -26.06 -9.49 -27.27
N ILE A 104 -25.25 -9.59 -28.32
CA ILE A 104 -23.83 -9.21 -28.31
C ILE A 104 -23.67 -7.73 -27.92
N LYS A 105 -24.52 -6.85 -28.46
CA LYS A 105 -24.47 -5.41 -28.13
C LYS A 105 -24.70 -5.15 -26.63
N ARG A 106 -25.65 -5.85 -26.00
CA ARG A 106 -25.88 -5.74 -24.55
C ARG A 106 -24.70 -6.25 -23.73
N LEU A 107 -24.18 -7.42 -24.06
CA LEU A 107 -23.00 -7.99 -23.39
C LEU A 107 -21.78 -7.09 -23.52
N LEU A 108 -21.59 -6.46 -24.69
CA LEU A 108 -20.51 -5.49 -24.89
C LEU A 108 -20.68 -4.26 -23.99
N GLN A 109 -21.88 -3.72 -23.88
CA GLN A 109 -22.16 -2.58 -23.00
C GLN A 109 -21.94 -2.93 -21.53
N GLU A 110 -22.40 -4.09 -21.08
CA GLU A 110 -22.18 -4.58 -19.72
C GLU A 110 -20.68 -4.73 -19.43
N SER A 111 -19.93 -5.35 -20.33
CA SER A 111 -18.47 -5.50 -20.22
C SER A 111 -17.74 -4.16 -20.19
N GLU A 112 -18.17 -3.17 -20.98
CA GLU A 112 -17.59 -1.82 -20.97
C GLU A 112 -17.83 -1.10 -19.63
N LEU A 113 -19.03 -1.23 -19.05
CA LEU A 113 -19.36 -0.67 -17.74
C LEU A 113 -18.52 -1.31 -16.64
N GLU A 114 -18.40 -2.64 -16.63
CA GLU A 114 -17.57 -3.36 -15.67
C GLU A 114 -16.09 -2.96 -15.79
N ARG A 115 -15.57 -2.88 -17.01
CA ARG A 115 -14.19 -2.42 -17.26
C ARG A 115 -13.96 -1.02 -16.71
N ASN A 116 -14.89 -0.10 -16.92
CA ASN A 116 -14.79 1.27 -16.41
C ASN A 116 -14.88 1.31 -14.88
N HIS A 117 -15.75 0.50 -14.29
CA HIS A 117 -15.86 0.35 -12.84
C HIS A 117 -14.54 -0.13 -12.23
N TRP A 118 -13.98 -1.23 -12.76
CA TRP A 118 -12.71 -1.78 -12.28
C TRP A 118 -11.54 -0.83 -12.49
N LYS A 119 -11.50 -0.11 -13.62
CA LYS A 119 -10.49 0.91 -13.86
C LYS A 119 -10.55 2.03 -12.83
N SER A 120 -11.74 2.56 -12.54
CA SER A 120 -11.91 3.60 -11.53
C SER A 120 -11.49 3.13 -10.12
N ARG A 121 -11.84 1.90 -9.72
CA ARG A 121 -11.41 1.35 -8.42
C ARG A 121 -9.90 1.13 -8.36
N TYR A 122 -9.30 0.66 -9.46
CA TYR A 122 -7.86 0.51 -9.56
C TYR A 122 -7.15 1.87 -9.40
N ASP A 123 -7.59 2.89 -10.14
CA ASP A 123 -6.98 4.22 -10.08
C ASP A 123 -7.08 4.83 -8.67
N SER A 124 -8.25 4.71 -8.01
CA SER A 124 -8.45 5.16 -6.62
C SER A 124 -7.52 4.42 -5.65
N THR A 125 -7.46 3.10 -5.73
CA THR A 125 -6.64 2.28 -4.82
C THR A 125 -5.15 2.51 -5.05
N SER A 126 -4.75 2.72 -6.30
CA SER A 126 -3.37 3.04 -6.69
C SER A 126 -2.92 4.38 -6.10
N LEU A 127 -3.79 5.40 -6.18
CA LEU A 127 -3.53 6.70 -5.58
C LEU A 127 -3.41 6.61 -4.05
N ASP A 128 -4.33 5.88 -3.41
CA ASP A 128 -4.28 5.68 -1.96
C ASP A 128 -3.00 4.95 -1.52
N CYS A 129 -2.60 3.91 -2.26
CA CYS A 129 -1.34 3.19 -2.05
C CYS A 129 -0.11 4.11 -2.17
N GLN A 130 -0.08 4.98 -3.19
CA GLN A 130 1.00 5.94 -3.37
C GLN A 130 1.06 6.97 -2.23
N ASN A 131 -0.10 7.48 -1.81
CA ASN A 131 -0.19 8.41 -0.69
C ASN A 131 0.28 7.75 0.62
N GLU A 132 -0.12 6.51 0.87
CA GLU A 132 0.29 5.78 2.06
C GLU A 132 1.79 5.48 2.08
N LYS A 133 2.35 5.10 0.93
CA LYS A 133 3.81 4.93 0.78
C LYS A 133 4.56 6.23 1.10
N GLN A 134 4.05 7.38 0.64
CA GLN A 134 4.65 8.67 0.92
C GLN A 134 4.59 9.02 2.41
N ARG A 135 3.44 8.81 3.07
CA ARG A 135 3.29 9.01 4.53
C ARG A 135 4.22 8.09 5.32
N ASN A 136 4.31 6.82 4.93
CA ASN A 136 5.17 5.86 5.61
C ASN A 136 6.65 6.27 5.52
N LEU A 137 7.11 6.76 4.37
CA LEU A 137 8.46 7.31 4.22
C LEU A 137 8.70 8.52 5.14
N GLN A 138 7.74 9.45 5.23
CA GLN A 138 7.83 10.61 6.11
C GLN A 138 7.86 10.21 7.58
N LEU A 139 6.99 9.31 8.02
CA LEU A 139 6.96 8.80 9.38
C LEU A 139 8.25 8.05 9.72
N SER A 140 8.75 7.22 8.81
CA SER A 140 10.04 6.52 8.98
C SER A 140 11.21 7.48 9.12
N GLN A 141 11.18 8.62 8.41
CA GLN A 141 12.18 9.66 8.57
C GLN A 141 12.07 10.33 9.95
N GLN A 142 10.86 10.73 10.38
CA GLN A 142 10.64 11.33 11.69
C GLN A 142 11.07 10.41 12.84
N VAL A 143 10.78 9.12 12.75
CA VAL A 143 11.23 8.14 13.75
C VAL A 143 12.75 8.09 13.82
N ARG A 144 13.45 8.11 12.67
CA ARG A 144 14.92 8.14 12.67
C ARG A 144 15.47 9.41 13.29
N GLU A 145 14.94 10.57 12.91
CA GLU A 145 15.37 11.87 13.43
C GLU A 145 15.16 11.96 14.95
N LEU A 146 13.99 11.56 15.44
CA LEU A 146 13.69 11.55 16.88
C LEU A 146 14.55 10.53 17.63
N SER A 147 14.81 9.35 17.05
CA SER A 147 15.70 8.36 17.66
C SER A 147 17.13 8.88 17.78
N GLU A 148 17.62 9.59 16.76
CA GLU A 148 18.93 10.22 16.79
C GLU A 148 18.99 11.34 17.85
N GLN A 149 17.96 12.17 17.93
CA GLN A 149 17.87 13.23 18.95
C GLN A 149 17.87 12.66 20.37
N ILE A 150 17.10 11.60 20.64
CA ILE A 150 17.06 10.95 21.95
C ILE A 150 18.43 10.36 22.31
N ASN A 151 19.11 9.71 21.36
CA ASN A 151 20.45 9.16 21.60
C ASN A 151 21.46 10.28 21.91
N GLN A 152 21.46 11.36 21.12
CA GLN A 152 22.33 12.51 21.37
C GLN A 152 22.03 13.18 22.72
N GLN A 153 20.76 13.25 23.12
CA GLN A 153 20.37 13.80 24.41
C GLN A 153 20.83 12.90 25.57
N SER A 154 20.77 11.58 25.40
CA SER A 154 21.28 10.62 26.38
C SER A 154 22.78 10.78 26.59
N ASP A 155 23.55 10.82 25.51
CA ASP A 155 25.01 11.02 25.55
C ASP A 155 25.38 12.36 26.21
N TYR A 156 24.70 13.44 25.81
CA TYR A 156 24.91 14.77 26.38
C TYR A 156 24.60 14.80 27.88
N THR A 157 23.46 14.23 28.30
CA THR A 157 23.04 14.20 29.70
C THR A 157 23.99 13.39 30.56
N SER A 158 24.45 12.25 30.04
CA SER A 158 25.44 11.39 30.69
C SER A 158 26.79 12.11 30.88
N SER A 159 27.27 12.79 29.84
CA SER A 159 28.54 13.54 29.90
C SER A 159 28.45 14.75 30.84
N LEU A 160 27.37 15.52 30.75
CA LEU A 160 27.11 16.66 31.65
C LEU A 160 26.98 16.20 33.11
N GLY A 161 26.20 15.15 33.35
CA GLY A 161 26.00 14.54 34.67
C GLY A 161 27.32 14.03 35.25
N SER A 162 28.11 13.31 34.46
CA SER A 162 29.45 12.84 34.82
C SER A 162 30.35 13.99 35.28
N ALA A 163 30.43 15.07 34.49
CA ALA A 163 31.27 16.23 34.83
C ALA A 163 30.78 16.93 36.10
N CYS A 164 29.50 17.33 36.16
CA CYS A 164 28.93 18.07 37.28
C CYS A 164 28.96 17.26 38.58
N CYS A 165 28.55 15.98 38.55
CA CYS A 165 28.54 15.16 39.74
C CYS A 165 29.95 14.76 40.18
N THR A 166 30.91 14.62 39.26
CA THR A 166 32.32 14.43 39.65
C THR A 166 32.85 15.65 40.40
N LEU A 167 32.55 16.86 39.95
CA LEU A 167 32.94 18.09 40.67
C LEU A 167 32.26 18.16 42.05
N LEU A 168 30.95 17.91 42.11
CA LEU A 168 30.21 17.93 43.37
C LEU A 168 30.71 16.85 44.34
N TRP A 169 31.08 15.67 43.85
CA TRP A 169 31.72 14.62 44.65
C TRP A 169 33.05 15.08 45.24
N ARG A 170 33.85 15.83 44.49
CA ARG A 170 35.13 16.36 44.99
C ARG A 170 34.92 17.43 46.06
N VAL A 171 33.94 18.31 45.85
CA VAL A 171 33.60 19.38 46.80
C VAL A 171 32.98 18.82 48.08
N SER A 172 32.15 17.76 47.98
CA SER A 172 31.50 17.14 49.13
C SER A 172 32.43 16.36 50.07
N ARG A 173 33.76 16.53 49.96
CA ARG A 173 34.73 15.91 50.89
C ARG A 173 34.90 16.70 52.18
N SER A 174 34.42 17.94 52.25
CA SER A 174 34.47 18.79 53.44
C SER A 174 33.09 18.82 54.13
N GLU A 175 33.11 18.84 55.47
CA GLU A 175 31.91 18.89 56.30
C GLU A 175 31.10 20.19 56.04
N GLU A 176 31.79 21.32 55.91
CA GLU A 176 31.20 22.62 55.64
C GLU A 176 30.47 22.63 54.28
N SER A 177 31.07 21.97 53.29
CA SER A 177 30.48 21.84 51.95
C SER A 177 29.24 20.95 51.98
N ILE A 178 29.27 19.84 52.73
CA ILE A 178 28.10 18.97 52.93
C ILE A 178 26.97 19.74 53.59
N GLN A 179 27.24 20.49 54.66
CA GLN A 179 26.23 21.32 55.33
C GLN A 179 25.62 22.36 54.37
N ALA A 180 26.45 23.06 53.59
CA ALA A 180 25.99 24.05 52.62
C ALA A 180 25.09 23.42 51.53
N ILE A 181 25.42 22.22 51.06
CA ILE A 181 24.62 21.47 50.07
C ILE A 181 23.25 21.10 50.68
N LEU A 182 23.24 20.56 51.90
CA LEU A 182 22.05 20.01 52.54
C LEU A 182 21.08 21.08 53.08
N VAL A 183 21.57 22.28 53.43
CA VAL A 183 20.73 23.44 53.75
C VAL A 183 20.16 24.09 52.48
N GLY A 184 20.71 23.77 51.31
CA GLY A 184 20.27 24.28 50.03
C GLY A 184 18.83 23.89 49.69
N ASN A 185 18.09 24.80 49.05
CA ASN A 185 16.68 24.63 48.69
C ASN A 185 16.42 23.62 47.55
N LYS A 186 17.47 23.00 46.99
CA LYS A 186 17.40 22.00 45.91
C LYS A 186 17.83 20.60 46.32
N VAL A 187 18.08 20.38 47.62
CA VAL A 187 18.55 19.08 48.12
C VAL A 187 17.55 17.96 47.84
N ASN A 188 16.24 18.21 48.01
CA ASN A 188 15.22 17.18 47.80
C ASN A 188 15.09 16.81 46.32
N GLU A 189 15.11 17.79 45.41
CA GLU A 189 15.12 17.52 43.98
C GLU A 189 16.39 16.80 43.53
N PHE A 190 17.54 17.13 44.13
CA PHE A 190 18.78 16.40 43.90
C PHE A 190 18.67 14.94 44.34
N LEU A 191 18.16 14.66 45.55
CA LEU A 191 17.98 13.30 46.03
C LEU A 191 17.00 12.51 45.16
N LEU A 192 15.88 13.10 44.74
CA LEU A 192 14.96 12.45 43.80
C LEU A 192 15.63 12.12 42.46
N LEU A 193 16.45 13.03 41.94
CA LEU A 193 17.21 12.80 40.71
C LEU A 193 18.20 11.64 40.90
N VAL A 194 18.91 11.59 42.03
CA VAL A 194 19.81 10.48 42.36
C VAL A 194 19.07 9.16 42.39
N GLN A 195 17.95 9.10 43.12
CA GLN A 195 17.15 7.88 43.23
C GLN A 195 16.67 7.40 41.85
N GLY A 196 15.98 8.26 41.09
CA GLY A 196 15.42 7.88 39.80
C GLY A 196 16.47 7.49 38.77
N THR A 197 17.66 8.13 38.81
CA THR A 197 18.78 7.78 37.94
C THR A 197 19.34 6.40 38.28
N LEU A 198 19.50 6.09 39.57
CA LEU A 198 19.98 4.78 40.01
C LEU A 198 18.98 3.66 39.74
N GLU A 199 17.68 3.89 39.97
CA GLU A 199 16.62 2.94 39.63
C GLU A 199 16.59 2.65 38.12
N SER A 200 16.69 3.70 37.30
CA SER A 200 16.71 3.56 35.84
C SER A 200 17.94 2.76 35.38
N PHE A 201 19.10 3.03 35.98
CA PHE A 201 20.34 2.32 35.69
C PHE A 201 20.26 0.82 36.05
N LEU A 202 19.74 0.49 37.23
CA LEU A 202 19.53 -0.91 37.62
C LEU A 202 18.55 -1.62 36.68
N THR A 203 17.46 -0.95 36.33
CA THR A 203 16.44 -1.49 35.42
C THR A 203 17.00 -1.77 34.03
N ALA A 204 17.83 -0.84 33.51
CA ALA A 204 18.43 -0.93 32.19
C ALA A 204 19.48 -2.05 32.09
N TYR A 205 20.35 -2.18 33.10
CA TYR A 205 21.51 -3.05 33.00
C TYR A 205 21.39 -4.39 33.73
N LYS A 206 20.60 -4.50 34.81
CA LYS A 206 20.45 -5.73 35.62
C LYS A 206 21.79 -6.41 35.92
N GLU A 207 22.16 -7.48 35.19
CA GLU A 207 23.43 -8.21 35.37
C GLU A 207 24.55 -7.78 34.39
N ASP A 208 24.22 -7.00 33.36
CA ASP A 208 25.13 -6.60 32.29
C ASP A 208 25.56 -5.14 32.38
N TRP A 209 26.13 -4.78 33.52
CA TRP A 209 26.61 -3.41 33.77
C TRP A 209 27.69 -3.01 32.75
N PRO A 210 27.72 -1.73 32.34
CA PRO A 210 28.65 -1.22 31.35
C PRO A 210 30.11 -1.43 31.79
N GLN A 211 31.01 -1.62 30.82
CA GLN A 211 32.44 -1.79 31.08
C GLN A 211 33.08 -0.49 31.59
N GLU A 212 34.09 -0.64 32.48
CA GLU A 212 34.88 0.42 33.13
C GLU A 212 35.41 1.46 32.13
N LYS A 213 34.62 2.48 31.71
CA LYS A 213 35.03 3.65 30.88
C LYS A 213 33.91 4.57 30.35
N THR A 214 32.62 4.26 30.48
CA THR A 214 31.58 5.14 29.90
C THR A 214 31.32 6.37 30.78
N ASP A 215 30.87 7.47 30.18
CA ASP A 215 30.43 8.66 30.93
C ASP A 215 29.26 8.31 31.87
N GLU A 216 28.43 7.36 31.46
CA GLU A 216 27.27 6.91 32.24
C GLU A 216 27.72 6.20 33.53
N GLU A 217 28.70 5.31 33.45
CA GLU A 217 29.25 4.68 34.64
C GLU A 217 29.93 5.70 35.57
N HIS A 218 30.66 6.67 35.01
CA HIS A 218 31.27 7.73 35.80
C HIS A 218 30.23 8.62 36.48
N PHE A 219 29.12 8.92 35.79
CA PHE A 219 28.00 9.66 36.33
C PHE A 219 27.37 8.91 37.52
N ILE A 220 27.06 7.62 37.35
CA ILE A 220 26.53 6.78 38.43
C ILE A 220 27.52 6.71 39.60
N LEU A 221 28.80 6.44 39.34
CA LEU A 221 29.84 6.37 40.38
C LEU A 221 29.98 7.69 41.14
N ALA A 222 29.91 8.83 40.44
CA ALA A 222 30.02 10.13 41.07
C ALA A 222 28.81 10.45 41.96
N MET A 223 27.59 10.14 41.49
CA MET A 223 26.36 10.25 42.27
C MET A 223 26.45 9.43 43.55
N CYS A 224 26.89 8.19 43.41
CA CYS A 224 27.07 7.33 44.57
C CYS A 224 28.17 7.87 45.51
N GLY A 225 29.26 8.40 44.96
CA GLY A 225 30.31 9.09 45.71
C GLY A 225 29.84 10.30 46.52
N ILE A 226 28.91 11.09 46.00
CA ILE A 226 28.34 12.24 46.72
C ILE A 226 27.57 11.76 47.95
N ILE A 227 26.63 10.84 47.78
CA ILE A 227 25.81 10.30 48.88
C ILE A 227 26.70 9.61 49.92
N THR A 228 27.75 8.94 49.47
CA THR A 228 28.74 8.32 50.35
C THR A 228 29.42 9.33 51.27
N ASN A 229 29.85 10.47 50.73
CA ASN A 229 30.47 11.51 51.55
C ASN A 229 29.45 12.13 52.51
N ILE A 230 28.20 12.35 52.07
CA ILE A 230 27.11 12.80 52.93
C ILE A 230 26.91 11.83 54.11
N ALA A 231 26.85 10.53 53.84
CA ALA A 231 26.70 9.49 54.88
C ALA A 231 27.94 9.36 55.80
N ALA A 232 29.11 9.84 55.38
CA ALA A 232 30.31 9.87 56.23
C ALA A 232 30.27 11.04 57.24
N SER A 233 29.58 12.14 56.91
CA SER A 233 29.37 13.31 57.79
C SER A 233 28.35 13.02 58.89
N ALA A 234 28.58 13.54 60.10
CA ALA A 234 27.60 13.41 61.19
C ALA A 234 26.30 14.18 60.88
N TYR A 235 26.42 15.40 60.35
CA TYR A 235 25.26 16.20 59.93
C TYR A 235 24.50 15.53 58.77
N GLY A 236 25.24 14.98 57.79
CA GLY A 236 24.64 14.28 56.66
C GLY A 236 23.89 13.01 57.06
N ARG A 237 24.40 12.22 58.02
CA ARG A 237 23.69 11.06 58.57
C ARG A 237 22.38 11.44 59.23
N ASP A 238 22.39 12.46 60.09
CA ASP A 238 21.18 12.96 60.76
C ASP A 238 20.14 13.43 59.72
N PHE A 239 20.58 14.18 58.70
CA PHE A 239 19.71 14.60 57.60
C PHE A 239 19.10 13.41 56.85
N LEU A 240 19.90 12.41 56.48
CA LEU A 240 19.42 11.27 55.68
C LEU A 240 18.36 10.44 56.40
N VAL A 241 18.46 10.29 57.72
CA VAL A 241 17.50 9.50 58.52
C VAL A 241 16.23 10.31 58.84
N ASN A 242 16.35 11.63 58.97
CA ASN A 242 15.22 12.50 59.32
C ASN A 242 14.47 13.06 58.10
N ASN A 243 14.98 12.87 56.87
CA ASN A 243 14.37 13.32 55.63
C ASN A 243 13.79 12.15 54.84
N THR A 244 12.54 12.26 54.37
CA THR A 244 11.86 11.22 53.60
C THR A 244 12.61 10.81 52.32
N TYR A 245 13.15 11.77 51.57
CA TYR A 245 13.97 11.50 50.38
C TYR A 245 15.34 10.94 50.75
N GLY A 246 15.86 11.31 51.93
CA GLY A 246 17.05 10.71 52.52
C GLY A 246 16.88 9.20 52.74
N CYS A 247 15.78 8.79 53.37
CA CYS A 247 15.46 7.37 53.58
C CYS A 247 15.33 6.60 52.27
N GLN A 248 14.63 7.16 51.28
CA GLN A 248 14.50 6.54 49.94
C GLN A 248 15.86 6.34 49.26
N ILE A 249 16.78 7.29 49.46
CA ILE A 249 18.16 7.17 48.98
C ILE A 249 18.92 6.05 49.68
N ILE A 250 18.72 5.86 50.98
CA ILE A 250 19.31 4.72 51.68
C ILE A 250 18.82 3.39 51.06
N ASP A 251 17.53 3.27 50.82
CA ASP A 251 16.90 2.05 50.26
C ASP A 251 17.42 1.71 48.85
N ILE A 252 17.44 2.69 47.95
CA ILE A 252 17.95 2.46 46.59
C ILE A 252 19.45 2.16 46.60
N PHE A 253 20.23 2.78 47.48
CA PHE A 253 21.65 2.47 47.62
C PHE A 253 21.88 1.05 48.12
N ILE A 254 21.10 0.57 49.09
CA ILE A 254 21.16 -0.83 49.53
C ILE A 254 20.87 -1.77 48.36
N THR A 255 19.85 -1.46 47.55
CA THR A 255 19.50 -2.23 46.35
C THR A 255 20.62 -2.24 45.31
N VAL A 256 21.19 -1.07 44.98
CA VAL A 256 22.33 -0.93 44.05
C VAL A 256 23.52 -1.76 44.55
N LEU A 257 23.79 -1.76 45.85
CA LEU A 257 24.87 -2.56 46.44
C LEU A 257 24.59 -4.07 46.39
N ALA A 258 23.34 -4.48 46.56
CA ALA A 258 22.94 -5.88 46.48
C ALA A 258 23.10 -6.42 45.05
N GLU A 259 22.69 -5.63 44.05
CA GLU A 259 22.67 -6.04 42.64
C GLU A 259 24.01 -5.84 41.91
N ALA A 260 24.94 -5.05 42.46
CA ALA A 260 26.22 -4.78 41.82
C ALA A 260 27.03 -6.07 41.53
N PRO A 261 27.42 -6.33 40.26
CA PRO A 261 28.07 -7.57 39.87
C PRO A 261 29.47 -7.72 40.48
N ASN A 262 29.66 -8.79 41.27
CA ASN A 262 30.90 -9.10 42.01
C ASN A 262 32.13 -9.41 41.12
N LYS A 263 32.02 -9.40 39.79
CA LYS A 263 33.09 -9.85 38.88
C LYS A 263 33.58 -8.79 37.88
N LYS A 264 32.87 -7.67 37.68
CA LYS A 264 33.11 -6.78 36.53
C LYS A 264 33.76 -5.41 36.86
N SER A 265 33.61 -4.85 38.07
CA SER A 265 34.20 -3.54 38.41
C SER A 265 34.93 -3.53 39.75
N THR A 266 36.21 -3.16 39.74
CA THR A 266 37.03 -3.01 40.96
C THR A 266 36.70 -1.73 41.72
N LYS A 267 36.22 -0.70 41.03
CA LYS A 267 35.76 0.57 41.64
C LYS A 267 34.44 0.39 42.40
N LEU A 268 33.48 -0.33 41.82
CA LEU A 268 32.20 -0.62 42.48
C LEU A 268 32.34 -1.55 43.70
N LYS A 269 33.30 -2.47 43.70
CA LYS A 269 33.64 -3.26 44.90
C LYS A 269 34.15 -2.39 46.06
N LYS A 270 35.07 -1.47 45.78
CA LYS A 270 35.58 -0.51 46.77
C LYS A 270 34.45 0.37 47.30
N PHE A 271 33.52 0.72 46.42
CA PHE A 271 32.35 1.50 46.73
C PHE A 271 31.37 0.75 47.65
N LYS A 272 31.07 -0.53 47.35
CA LYS A 272 30.27 -1.44 48.20
C LYS A 272 30.86 -1.61 49.60
N LEU A 273 32.18 -1.72 49.71
CA LEU A 273 32.88 -1.80 51.00
C LEU A 273 32.80 -0.49 51.79
N PHE A 274 33.02 0.66 51.13
CA PHE A 274 33.06 1.96 51.79
C PHE A 274 31.67 2.42 52.25
N LEU A 275 30.64 2.19 51.43
CA LEU A 275 29.25 2.44 51.81
C LEU A 275 28.76 1.53 52.93
N GLY A 276 29.03 0.23 52.85
CA GLY A 276 28.62 -0.73 53.88
C GLY A 276 29.17 -0.35 55.26
N TYR A 277 30.41 0.15 55.32
CA TYR A 277 31.00 0.66 56.56
C TYR A 277 30.24 1.89 57.09
N ASN A 278 30.00 2.91 56.25
CA ASN A 278 29.32 4.15 56.67
C ASN A 278 27.85 3.91 57.08
N TYR A 279 27.12 3.07 56.34
CA TYR A 279 25.74 2.71 56.66
C TYR A 279 25.62 1.77 57.88
N SER A 280 26.61 0.89 58.12
CA SER A 280 26.65 0.12 59.36
C SER A 280 26.86 0.99 60.60
N GLY A 281 27.50 2.15 60.45
CA GLY A 281 27.57 3.20 61.47
C GLY A 281 26.25 3.94 61.65
N LEU A 282 25.50 4.16 60.56
CA LEU A 282 24.16 4.77 60.57
C LEU A 282 23.14 3.89 61.32
N LEU A 283 23.10 2.59 61.02
CA LEU A 283 22.20 1.61 61.65
C LEU A 283 22.54 1.30 63.12
N ARG A 284 23.71 1.71 63.62
CA ARG A 284 24.09 1.61 65.03
C ARG A 284 23.77 2.87 65.84
N GLN A 285 23.37 3.96 65.18
CA GLN A 285 23.01 5.24 65.82
C GLN A 285 21.49 5.46 65.93
N THR A 286 20.70 4.63 65.25
CA THR A 286 19.26 4.40 65.50
C THR A 286 19.08 3.33 66.56
#